data_AF-A0A6N6NLY3-F1
#
_entry.id   AF-A0A6N6NLY3-F1
#
_cell.length_a   1.000
_cell.length_b   1.000
_cell.length_c   1.000
_cell.angle_alpha   90.00
_cell.angle_beta   90.00
_cell.angle_gamma   90.00
#
_symmetry.space_group_name_H-M   'P 1'
#
loop_
_entity.id
_entity.type
_entity.pdbx_description
1 polymer ?
#
loop_
_entity_poly.entity_id
_entity_poly.type
_entity_poly.pdbx_seq_one_letter_code
_entity_poly.pdbx_strand_id
1 'polypeptide(L)'
;MNEKQRKARAYLRSYRVIVAQAEKCLEDYERAYDRAHKVTATLGECPGGGPSSDKVSEGAVEMLLHADELKVEHDRLTGLYRRRNEVIEAVAERNQLWGEVLSMVHVEGMKVSDVRRFLERDRRHIVSQSAAYQLYYRALEKAYDEAVSMGVRFSDGVADCPEE
;
A
#
# COMPACT_ATOMS: atom_id res chain seq x y z
N MET A 1 20.03 1.93 16.02
CA MET A 1 19.13 2.54 15.03
C MET A 1 18.75 3.92 15.54
N ASN A 2 19.08 4.98 14.79
CA ASN A 2 18.79 6.36 15.17
C ASN A 2 17.31 6.71 14.91
N GLU A 3 16.90 7.94 15.25
CA GLU A 3 15.50 8.38 15.12
C GLU A 3 15.02 8.43 13.67
N LYS A 4 15.83 9.00 12.76
CA LYS A 4 15.53 9.02 11.31
C LYS A 4 15.24 7.62 10.78
N GLN A 5 16.12 6.68 11.08
CA GLN A 5 15.98 5.28 10.68
C GLN A 5 14.73 4.64 11.28
N ARG A 6 14.36 4.97 12.51
CA ARG A 6 13.14 4.46 13.16
C ARG A 6 11.88 4.99 12.45
N LYS A 7 11.84 6.29 12.15
CA LYS A 7 10.73 6.95 11.45
C LYS A 7 10.54 6.41 10.03
N ALA A 8 11.62 6.36 9.24
CA ALA A 8 11.59 5.76 7.90
C ALA A 8 11.17 4.28 7.92
N ARG A 9 11.72 3.50 8.86
CA ARG A 9 11.34 2.09 8.99
C ARG A 9 9.87 1.91 9.31
N ALA A 10 9.31 2.70 10.23
CA ALA A 10 7.89 2.63 10.58
C ALA A 10 7.01 2.98 9.37
N TYR A 11 7.34 4.07 8.67
CA TYR A 11 6.66 4.51 7.45
C TYR A 11 6.66 3.43 6.37
N LEU A 12 7.83 2.90 6.01
CA LEU A 12 7.96 1.87 4.97
C LEU A 12 7.38 0.52 5.39
N ARG A 13 7.41 0.16 6.68
CA ARG A 13 6.85 -1.12 7.18
C ARG A 13 5.33 -1.21 6.97
N SER A 14 4.63 -0.08 6.97
CA SER A 14 3.19 -0.06 6.70
C SER A 14 2.82 -0.40 5.25
N TYR A 15 3.80 -0.43 4.32
CA TYR A 15 3.58 -0.68 2.89
C TYR A 15 2.71 -1.93 2.63
N ARG A 16 3.15 -3.10 3.07
CA ARG A 16 2.45 -4.37 2.80
C ARG A 16 1.06 -4.43 3.42
N VAL A 17 0.87 -3.76 4.55
CA VAL A 17 -0.45 -3.68 5.21
C VAL A 17 -1.40 -2.83 4.36
N ILE A 18 -0.94 -1.69 3.86
CA ILE A 18 -1.73 -0.79 3.00
C ILE A 18 -2.04 -1.48 1.67
N VAL A 19 -1.09 -2.20 1.07
CA VAL A 19 -1.34 -2.98 -0.16
C VAL A 19 -2.43 -4.03 0.07
N ALA A 20 -2.31 -4.83 1.14
CA ALA A 20 -3.31 -5.86 1.45
C ALA A 20 -4.70 -5.24 1.75
N GLN A 21 -4.74 -4.06 2.37
CA GLN A 21 -5.99 -3.33 2.57
C GLN A 21 -6.57 -2.82 1.25
N ALA A 22 -5.74 -2.28 0.35
CA ALA A 22 -6.18 -1.82 -0.96
C ALA A 22 -6.75 -2.99 -1.78
N GLU A 23 -6.03 -4.12 -1.87
CA GLU A 23 -6.49 -5.33 -2.56
C GLU A 23 -7.84 -5.80 -2.02
N LYS A 24 -8.01 -5.82 -0.69
CA LYS A 24 -9.28 -6.18 -0.07
C LYS A 24 -10.40 -5.20 -0.41
N CYS A 25 -10.15 -3.88 -0.38
CA CYS A 25 -11.14 -2.88 -0.77
C CYS A 25 -11.57 -3.07 -2.23
N LEU A 26 -10.65 -3.43 -3.13
CA LEU A 26 -10.98 -3.72 -4.52
C LEU A 26 -11.84 -4.98 -4.67
N GLU A 27 -11.49 -6.07 -3.98
CA GLU A 27 -12.30 -7.30 -3.98
C GLU A 27 -13.72 -7.04 -3.44
N ASP A 28 -13.84 -6.28 -2.35
CA ASP A 28 -15.13 -5.98 -1.74
C ASP A 28 -15.95 -5.03 -2.64
N TYR A 29 -15.31 -4.09 -3.33
CA TYR A 29 -15.92 -3.26 -4.37
C TYR A 29 -16.50 -4.13 -5.49
N GLU A 30 -15.70 -5.01 -6.09
CA GLU A 30 -16.14 -5.88 -7.19
C GLU A 30 -17.32 -6.76 -6.75
N ARG A 31 -17.29 -7.31 -5.53
CA ARG A 31 -18.40 -8.08 -4.97
C ARG A 31 -19.67 -7.26 -4.78
N ALA A 32 -19.56 -6.03 -4.26
CA ALA A 32 -20.71 -5.16 -4.04
C ALA A 32 -21.34 -4.74 -5.38
N TYR A 33 -20.49 -4.36 -6.34
CA TYR A 33 -20.89 -3.98 -7.69
C TYR A 33 -21.59 -5.12 -8.43
N ASP A 34 -21.02 -6.33 -8.43
CA ASP A 34 -21.61 -7.52 -9.05
C ASP A 34 -22.96 -7.90 -8.44
N ARG A 35 -23.11 -7.76 -7.11
CA ARG A 35 -24.38 -8.02 -6.43
C ARG A 35 -25.44 -7.01 -6.85
N ALA A 36 -25.11 -5.72 -6.85
CA ALA A 36 -26.03 -4.68 -7.27
C ALA A 36 -26.52 -4.92 -8.71
N HIS A 37 -25.61 -5.23 -9.64
CA HIS A 37 -25.96 -5.51 -11.05
C HIS A 37 -26.81 -6.76 -11.22
N LYS A 38 -26.59 -7.82 -10.44
CA LYS A 38 -27.45 -9.00 -10.47
C LYS A 38 -28.86 -8.67 -9.99
N VAL A 39 -28.98 -7.88 -8.91
CA VAL A 39 -30.27 -7.46 -8.37
C VAL A 39 -31.03 -6.61 -9.38
N THR A 40 -30.38 -5.63 -10.01
CA THR A 40 -31.02 -4.78 -11.03
C THR A 40 -31.38 -5.56 -12.30
N ALA A 41 -30.54 -6.51 -12.73
CA ALA A 41 -30.85 -7.37 -13.88
C ALA A 41 -32.08 -8.26 -13.64
N THR A 42 -32.31 -8.73 -12.41
CA THR A 42 -33.51 -9.53 -12.07
C THR A 42 -34.82 -8.74 -12.05
N LEU A 43 -34.75 -7.40 -12.05
CA LEU A 43 -35.92 -6.52 -12.08
C LEU A 43 -36.36 -6.12 -13.51
N GLY A 44 -35.66 -6.60 -14.55
CA GLY A 44 -35.98 -6.33 -15.94
C GLY A 44 -37.36 -6.83 -16.37
N GLU A 45 -38.13 -5.94 -17.02
CA GLU A 45 -39.40 -6.17 -17.74
C GLU A 45 -40.58 -6.77 -16.95
N CYS A 46 -40.90 -6.23 -15.76
CA CYS A 46 -42.22 -6.46 -15.15
C CYS A 46 -43.12 -5.21 -15.28
N PRO A 47 -44.16 -5.21 -16.14
CA PRO A 47 -45.13 -4.12 -16.23
C PRO A 47 -46.07 -4.21 -15.02
N GLY A 48 -45.61 -3.70 -13.88
CA GLY A 48 -46.35 -3.73 -12.62
C GLY A 48 -45.42 -3.70 -11.40
N GLY A 49 -44.80 -2.54 -11.15
CA GLY A 49 -43.98 -2.34 -9.94
C GLY A 49 -44.86 -2.33 -8.69
N GLY A 50 -44.83 -3.42 -7.92
CA GLY A 50 -45.40 -3.46 -6.58
C GLY A 50 -44.38 -2.96 -5.52
N PRO A 51 -44.80 -2.62 -4.30
CA PRO A 51 -43.94 -2.06 -3.24
C PRO A 51 -42.74 -2.94 -2.83
N SER A 52 -42.71 -4.21 -3.24
CA SER A 52 -41.53 -5.07 -3.08
C SER A 52 -40.44 -4.80 -4.12
N SER A 53 -40.79 -4.35 -5.33
CA SER A 53 -39.86 -3.99 -6.40
C SER A 53 -39.07 -2.73 -6.05
N ASP A 54 -39.74 -1.77 -5.39
CA ASP A 54 -39.12 -0.51 -4.96
C ASP A 54 -38.03 -0.77 -3.90
N LYS A 55 -38.31 -1.62 -2.90
CA LYS A 55 -37.33 -1.98 -1.86
C LYS A 55 -36.09 -2.70 -2.40
N VAL A 56 -36.28 -3.57 -3.40
CA VAL A 56 -35.17 -4.28 -4.06
C VAL A 56 -34.32 -3.31 -4.88
N SER A 57 -34.96 -2.32 -5.51
CA SER A 57 -34.27 -1.25 -6.25
C SER A 57 -33.49 -0.33 -5.31
N GLU A 58 -34.10 0.10 -4.19
CA GLU A 58 -33.43 0.87 -3.13
C GLU A 58 -32.21 0.11 -2.58
N GLY A 59 -32.35 -1.17 -2.27
CA GLY A 59 -31.24 -2.00 -1.81
C GLY A 59 -30.09 -2.12 -2.82
N ALA A 60 -30.39 -2.16 -4.13
CA ALA A 60 -29.35 -2.14 -5.16
C ALA A 60 -28.63 -0.78 -5.24
N VAL A 61 -29.36 0.33 -5.05
CA VAL A 61 -28.77 1.67 -4.99
C VAL A 61 -27.83 1.80 -3.79
N GLU A 62 -28.23 1.34 -2.61
CA GLU A 62 -27.36 1.33 -1.42
C GLU A 62 -26.08 0.51 -1.62
N MET A 63 -26.19 -0.64 -2.30
CA MET A 63 -25.01 -1.46 -2.64
C MET A 63 -24.05 -0.75 -3.59
N LEU A 64 -24.56 0.03 -4.56
CA LEU A 64 -23.73 0.84 -5.45
C LEU A 64 -23.04 1.99 -4.70
N LEU A 65 -23.77 2.67 -3.80
CA LEU A 65 -23.18 3.73 -2.98
C LEU A 65 -22.03 3.18 -2.10
N HIS A 66 -22.23 2.01 -1.49
CA HIS A 66 -21.18 1.36 -0.73
C HIS A 66 -19.99 0.92 -1.59
N ALA A 67 -20.25 0.47 -2.83
CA ALA A 67 -19.19 0.17 -3.79
C ALA A 67 -18.36 1.44 -4.10
N ASP A 68 -19.00 2.58 -4.32
CA ASP A 68 -18.29 3.85 -4.56
C ASP A 68 -17.41 4.25 -3.37
N GLU A 69 -17.87 4.08 -2.13
CA GLU A 69 -17.06 4.30 -0.92
C GLU A 69 -15.80 3.40 -0.89
N LEU A 70 -15.96 2.11 -1.18
CA LEU A 70 -14.84 1.16 -1.24
C LEU A 70 -13.84 1.52 -2.33
N LYS A 71 -14.33 2.02 -3.47
CA LYS A 71 -13.49 2.47 -4.57
C LYS A 71 -12.66 3.70 -4.20
N VAL A 72 -13.28 4.68 -3.53
CA VAL A 72 -12.59 5.87 -3.01
C VAL A 72 -11.50 5.47 -2.00
N GLU A 73 -11.80 4.55 -1.07
CA GLU A 73 -10.82 4.09 -0.09
C GLU A 73 -9.68 3.31 -0.74
N HIS A 74 -9.97 2.45 -1.73
CA HIS A 74 -8.95 1.78 -2.53
C HIS A 74 -8.00 2.79 -3.19
N ASP A 75 -8.53 3.85 -3.78
CA ASP A 75 -7.73 4.86 -4.48
C ASP A 75 -6.88 5.68 -3.50
N ARG A 76 -7.43 5.99 -2.31
CA ARG A 76 -6.69 6.59 -1.19
C ARG A 76 -5.51 5.71 -0.75
N LEU A 77 -5.76 4.43 -0.45
CA LEU A 77 -4.73 3.47 -0.05
C LEU A 77 -3.69 3.28 -1.15
N THR A 78 -4.12 3.30 -2.41
CA THR A 78 -3.25 3.26 -3.58
C THR A 78 -2.30 4.44 -3.65
N GLY A 79 -2.80 5.65 -3.44
CA GLY A 79 -1.95 6.83 -3.31
C GLY A 79 -0.92 6.69 -2.18
N LEU A 80 -1.32 6.13 -1.03
CA LEU A 80 -0.44 5.96 0.12
C LEU A 80 0.70 4.96 -0.13
N TYR A 81 0.44 3.79 -0.73
CA TYR A 81 1.52 2.85 -1.01
C TYR A 81 2.39 3.31 -2.20
N ARG A 82 1.83 4.02 -3.19
CA ARG A 82 2.62 4.64 -4.28
C ARG A 82 3.63 5.65 -3.76
N ARG A 83 3.24 6.55 -2.86
CA ARG A 83 4.18 7.48 -2.21
C ARG A 83 5.34 6.78 -1.48
N ARG A 84 5.11 5.58 -0.94
CA ARG A 84 6.18 4.79 -0.32
C ARG A 84 7.12 4.19 -1.36
N ASN A 85 6.59 3.75 -2.50
CA ASN A 85 7.41 3.32 -3.63
C ASN A 85 8.24 4.47 -4.21
N GLU A 86 7.65 5.64 -4.39
CA GLU A 86 8.36 6.85 -4.87
C GLU A 86 9.58 7.18 -3.98
N VAL A 87 9.44 7.08 -2.64
CA VAL A 87 10.57 7.24 -1.72
C VAL A 87 11.66 6.18 -1.96
N ILE A 88 11.29 4.92 -2.16
CA ILE A 88 12.26 3.84 -2.44
C ILE A 88 12.96 4.08 -3.79
N GLU A 89 12.22 4.51 -4.80
CA GLU A 89 12.73 4.82 -6.14
C GLU A 89 13.72 5.99 -6.10
N ALA A 90 13.40 7.09 -5.40
CA ALA A 90 14.33 8.21 -5.26
C ALA A 90 15.62 7.84 -4.49
N VAL A 91 15.52 6.93 -3.52
CA VAL A 91 16.73 6.37 -2.89
C VAL A 91 17.53 5.54 -3.89
N ALA A 92 16.86 4.77 -4.76
CA ALA A 92 17.49 3.98 -5.81
C ALA A 92 18.22 4.86 -6.84
N GLU A 93 17.66 6.02 -7.20
CA GLU A 93 18.31 7.00 -8.09
C GLU A 93 19.65 7.50 -7.52
N ARG A 94 19.74 7.66 -6.20
CA ARG A 94 21.01 8.03 -5.54
C ARG A 94 21.95 6.86 -5.38
N ASN A 95 21.41 5.69 -5.07
CA ASN A 95 22.17 4.45 -4.97
C ASN A 95 21.25 3.26 -5.17
N GLN A 96 21.40 2.61 -6.32
CA GLN A 96 20.55 1.49 -6.72
C GLN A 96 20.51 0.38 -5.67
N LEU A 97 21.65 0.06 -5.04
CA LEU A 97 21.73 -0.98 -4.02
C LEU A 97 20.94 -0.60 -2.75
N TRP A 98 20.88 0.68 -2.37
CA TRP A 98 20.06 1.11 -1.24
C TRP A 98 18.57 0.96 -1.54
N GLY A 99 18.14 1.36 -2.74
CA GLY A 99 16.76 1.16 -3.20
C GLY A 99 16.36 -0.31 -3.22
N GLU A 100 17.21 -1.17 -3.80
CA GLU A 100 16.98 -2.62 -3.85
C GLU A 100 16.84 -3.23 -2.45
N VAL A 101 17.72 -2.87 -1.51
CA VAL A 101 17.65 -3.35 -0.12
C VAL A 101 16.34 -2.92 0.55
N LEU A 102 15.88 -1.69 0.33
CA LEU A 102 14.61 -1.22 0.87
C LEU A 102 13.43 -1.97 0.24
N SER A 103 13.44 -2.16 -1.08
CA SER A 103 12.41 -2.91 -1.81
C SER A 103 12.29 -4.35 -1.30
N MET A 104 13.40 -5.09 -1.25
CA MET A 104 13.41 -6.46 -0.73
C MET A 104 12.84 -6.55 0.69
N VAL A 105 13.21 -5.61 1.57
CA VAL A 105 12.75 -5.66 2.98
C VAL A 105 11.28 -5.24 3.13
N HIS A 106 10.86 -4.18 2.44
CA HIS A 106 9.58 -3.52 2.71
C HIS A 106 8.48 -3.85 1.69
N VAL A 107 8.82 -4.08 0.44
CA VAL A 107 7.89 -4.48 -0.62
C VAL A 107 7.76 -6.01 -0.64
N GLU A 108 8.88 -6.71 -0.79
CA GLU A 108 8.89 -8.18 -0.85
C GLU A 108 8.79 -8.84 0.54
N GLY A 109 9.07 -8.08 1.61
CA GLY A 109 8.92 -8.56 2.98
C GLY A 109 10.03 -9.49 3.46
N MET A 110 11.19 -9.47 2.81
CA MET A 110 12.35 -10.26 3.18
C MET A 110 12.94 -9.79 4.52
N LYS A 111 13.53 -10.73 5.27
CA LYS A 111 14.37 -10.36 6.42
C LYS A 111 15.72 -9.86 5.91
N VAL A 112 16.35 -8.95 6.65
CA VAL A 112 17.71 -8.44 6.33
C VAL A 112 18.73 -9.58 6.22
N SER A 113 18.56 -10.66 6.99
CA SER A 113 19.37 -11.88 6.88
C SER A 113 19.26 -12.58 5.52
N ASP A 114 18.08 -12.53 4.89
CA ASP A 114 17.80 -13.14 3.60
C ASP A 114 18.30 -12.24 2.47
N VAL A 115 18.20 -10.91 2.63
CA VAL A 115 18.82 -9.93 1.73
C VAL A 115 20.33 -10.17 1.62
N ARG A 116 21.00 -10.46 2.74
CA ARG A 116 22.44 -10.83 2.72
C ARG A 116 22.71 -12.03 1.82
N ARG A 117 21.93 -13.11 1.98
CA ARG A 117 22.07 -14.34 1.19
C ARG A 117 21.81 -14.07 -0.29
N PHE A 118 20.87 -13.19 -0.60
CA PHE A 118 20.60 -12.75 -1.96
C PHE A 118 21.80 -12.01 -2.55
N LEU A 119 22.35 -11.01 -1.86
CA LEU A 119 23.52 -10.25 -2.32
C LEU A 119 24.77 -11.13 -2.51
N GLU A 120 24.98 -12.11 -1.62
CA GLU A 120 26.08 -13.10 -1.75
C GLU A 120 25.94 -13.97 -2.99
N ARG A 121 24.72 -14.43 -3.29
CA ARG A 121 24.46 -15.33 -4.41
C ARG A 121 24.45 -14.60 -5.75
N ASP A 122 23.75 -13.48 -5.81
CA ASP A 122 23.46 -12.77 -7.05
C ASP A 122 24.65 -11.90 -7.47
N ARG A 123 25.23 -11.15 -6.53
CA ARG A 123 26.32 -10.21 -6.81
C ARG A 123 27.71 -10.75 -6.49
N ARG A 124 27.81 -12.00 -6.01
CA ARG A 124 29.08 -12.67 -5.62
C ARG A 124 29.91 -11.87 -4.60
N HIS A 125 29.28 -10.98 -3.84
CA HIS A 125 29.93 -10.21 -2.80
C HIS A 125 29.77 -10.91 -1.47
N ILE A 126 30.89 -11.26 -0.82
CA ILE A 126 30.85 -11.77 0.56
C ILE A 126 30.51 -10.60 1.47
N VAL A 127 29.29 -10.61 2.03
CA VAL A 127 28.81 -9.55 2.91
C VAL A 127 28.63 -10.12 4.31
N SER A 128 29.38 -9.59 5.28
CA SER A 128 29.17 -9.98 6.67
C SER A 128 27.76 -9.58 7.14
N GLN A 129 27.22 -10.30 8.13
CA GLN A 129 25.90 -9.98 8.68
C GLN A 129 25.81 -8.52 9.13
N SER A 130 26.82 -8.03 9.85
CA SER A 130 26.91 -6.64 10.30
C SER A 130 26.90 -5.64 9.13
N ALA A 131 27.57 -5.96 8.03
CA ALA A 131 27.59 -5.10 6.84
C ALA A 131 26.21 -5.00 6.17
N ALA A 132 25.44 -6.09 6.10
CA ALA A 132 24.07 -6.06 5.57
C ALA A 132 23.13 -5.17 6.40
N TYR A 133 23.23 -5.25 7.74
CA TYR A 133 22.47 -4.35 8.62
C TYR A 133 22.92 -2.89 8.51
N GLN A 134 24.23 -2.64 8.40
CA GLN A 134 24.74 -1.27 8.19
C GLN A 134 24.26 -0.69 6.86
N LEU A 135 24.25 -1.49 5.79
CA LEU A 135 23.72 -1.10 4.50
C LEU A 135 22.23 -0.75 4.61
N TYR A 136 21.43 -1.60 5.25
CA TYR A 136 20.01 -1.35 5.50
C TYR A 136 19.78 -0.07 6.33
N TYR A 137 20.55 0.14 7.40
CA TYR A 137 20.42 1.35 8.22
C TYR A 137 20.80 2.63 7.48
N ARG A 138 21.83 2.58 6.61
CA ARG A 138 22.15 3.71 5.74
C ARG A 138 21.05 3.98 4.72
N ALA A 139 20.48 2.93 4.13
CA ALA A 139 19.36 3.06 3.21
C ALA A 139 18.14 3.68 3.89
N LEU A 140 17.82 3.28 5.12
CA LEU A 140 16.73 3.88 5.91
C LEU A 140 16.97 5.36 6.22
N GLU A 141 18.21 5.74 6.53
CA GLU A 141 18.54 7.15 6.78
C GLU A 141 18.35 7.99 5.51
N LYS A 142 18.68 7.45 4.34
CA LYS A 142 18.43 8.10 3.05
C LYS A 142 16.96 8.14 2.68
N ALA A 143 16.21 7.06 2.96
CA ALA A 143 14.76 7.06 2.80
C ALA A 143 14.09 8.13 3.66
N TYR A 144 14.59 8.39 4.88
CA TYR A 144 14.11 9.51 5.68
C TYR A 144 14.37 10.85 4.98
N ASP A 145 15.61 11.08 4.53
CA ASP A 145 15.99 12.32 3.87
C ASP A 145 15.15 12.58 2.59
N GLU A 146 14.93 11.54 1.75
CA GLU A 146 14.08 11.66 0.56
C GLU A 146 12.59 11.83 0.90
N ALA A 147 12.08 11.11 1.90
CA ALA A 147 10.70 11.27 2.29
C ALA A 147 10.42 12.71 2.78
N VAL A 148 11.34 13.29 3.56
CA VAL A 148 11.23 14.70 3.97
C VAL A 148 11.31 15.64 2.77
N SER A 149 12.20 15.40 1.80
CA SER A 149 12.30 16.24 0.60
C SER A 149 11.03 16.19 -0.27
N MET A 150 10.33 15.06 -0.25
CA MET A 150 9.02 14.86 -0.89
C MET A 150 7.84 15.38 -0.06
N GLY A 151 8.09 16.01 1.09
CA GLY A 151 7.04 16.57 1.95
C GLY A 151 6.32 15.56 2.87
N VAL A 152 6.85 14.35 3.03
CA VAL A 152 6.30 13.37 3.99
C VAL A 152 6.52 13.88 5.41
N ARG A 153 5.44 13.97 6.18
CA ARG A 153 5.48 14.29 7.61
C ARG A 153 5.45 12.99 8.42
N PHE A 154 6.52 12.76 9.18
CA PHE A 154 6.59 11.64 10.11
C PHE A 154 5.97 12.06 11.44
N SER A 155 4.69 11.79 11.64
CA SER A 155 4.04 11.91 12.96
C SER A 155 4.63 10.89 13.93
N ASP A 156 4.78 11.27 15.20
CA ASP A 156 5.32 10.39 16.26
C ASP A 156 4.33 9.29 16.71
N GLY A 157 3.23 9.10 15.98
CA GLY A 157 2.28 8.02 16.19
C GLY A 157 1.17 8.07 15.14
N VAL A 158 1.13 7.04 14.29
CA VAL A 158 0.10 6.80 13.27
C VAL A 158 0.13 7.80 12.11
N ALA A 159 0.29 7.27 10.91
CA ALA A 159 0.41 7.99 9.65
C ALA A 159 -0.59 9.15 9.52
N ASP A 160 -0.08 10.38 9.58
CA ASP A 160 -0.84 11.55 9.16
C ASP A 160 -1.07 11.45 7.65
N CYS A 161 -2.33 11.16 7.29
CA CYS A 161 -2.85 11.59 6.01
C CYS A 161 -2.97 13.12 6.08
N PRO A 162 -2.54 13.88 5.06
CA PRO A 162 -2.87 15.29 5.01
C PRO A 162 -4.38 15.39 4.76
N GLU A 163 -5.11 16.02 5.69
CA GLU A 163 -6.41 16.60 5.40
C GLU A 163 -6.17 17.79 4.47
N GLU A 164 -6.78 17.76 3.28
CA GLU A 164 -7.01 18.95 2.45
C GLU A 164 -8.23 19.72 2.97
#